data_AF-D9MT06-F1
#
_entry.id   AF-D9MT06-F1
#
_cell.length_a   1.000
_cell.length_b   1.000
_cell.length_c   1.000
_cell.angle_alpha   90.00
_cell.angle_beta   90.00
_cell.angle_gamma   90.00
#
_symmetry.space_group_name_H-M   'P 1'
#
loop_
_entity.id
_entity.type
_entity.pdbx_description
1 polymer ?
#
loop_
_entity_poly.entity_id
_entity_poly.type
_entity_poly.pdbx_seq_one_letter_code
_entity_poly.pdbx_strand_id
1 'polypeptide(L)'
;RLRKGAIGVWSQVSPYLGGIGISSAVVSYIVALYYNTIIAWCLIYLLHSFESPLPWADCPTRLYANYTYDHEPECVASSPTQFYWYRTTLQCSESVDMPENFNYHMAIALMVSWFLVYICMVQGITSSGKIVYMTAIFPYVVLIIFFFRGITLKGASDGVAHLFTPRWETLLDPVVWLEAGTQIFFSLGLAFG
;
A
#
# COMPACT_ATOMS: atom_id res chain seq x y z
N ARG A 1 25.58 -25.72 0.66
CA ARG A 1 24.38 -24.84 0.80
C ARG A 1 23.78 -25.09 2.18
N LEU A 2 23.71 -24.07 3.04
CA LEU A 2 23.23 -24.21 4.42
C LEU A 2 21.69 -24.32 4.41
N ARG A 3 21.12 -25.35 5.04
CA ARG A 3 19.67 -25.60 5.13
C ARG A 3 19.13 -25.13 6.49
N LYS A 4 19.31 -23.86 6.81
CA LYS A 4 18.88 -23.24 8.07
C LYS A 4 18.17 -21.91 7.78
N GLY A 5 17.36 -21.42 8.72
CA GLY A 5 16.82 -20.06 8.67
C GLY A 5 17.91 -19.00 8.93
N ALA A 6 17.59 -17.73 8.68
CA ALA A 6 18.53 -16.61 8.69
C ALA A 6 19.46 -16.58 9.93
N ILE A 7 18.90 -16.67 11.15
CA ILE A 7 19.70 -16.69 12.40
C ILE A 7 20.69 -17.86 12.42
N GLY A 8 20.23 -19.05 12.03
CA GLY A 8 21.05 -20.26 12.02
C GLY A 8 22.13 -20.25 10.95
N VAL A 9 21.91 -19.57 9.83
CA VAL A 9 22.92 -19.37 8.78
C VAL A 9 24.03 -18.45 9.27
N TRP A 10 23.70 -17.28 9.81
CA TRP A 10 24.70 -16.30 10.24
C TRP A 10 25.51 -16.77 11.45
N SER A 11 24.87 -17.45 12.40
CA SER A 11 25.56 -18.07 13.55
C SER A 11 26.56 -19.15 13.14
N GLN A 12 26.30 -19.88 12.04
CA GLN A 12 27.24 -20.87 11.49
C GLN A 12 28.42 -20.23 10.75
N VAL A 13 28.23 -19.07 10.12
CA VAL A 13 29.33 -18.32 9.49
C VAL A 13 30.25 -17.76 10.56
N SER A 14 29.69 -17.14 11.60
CA SER A 14 30.43 -16.72 12.79
C SER A 14 29.46 -16.59 13.98
N PRO A 15 29.85 -17.05 15.18
CA PRO A 15 28.99 -16.96 16.36
C PRO A 15 28.62 -15.52 16.73
N TYR A 16 29.45 -14.53 16.37
CA TYR A 16 29.18 -13.10 16.61
C TYR A 16 28.20 -12.47 15.62
N LEU A 17 27.91 -13.13 14.49
CA LEU A 17 27.05 -12.58 13.43
C LEU A 17 25.58 -12.98 13.55
N GLY A 18 25.20 -13.75 14.59
CA GLY A 18 23.80 -14.15 14.82
C GLY A 18 22.83 -12.96 14.89
N GLY A 19 23.30 -11.78 15.29
CA GLY A 19 22.52 -10.54 15.32
C GLY A 19 21.94 -10.12 13.97
N ILE A 20 22.57 -10.48 12.85
CA ILE A 20 22.07 -10.16 11.49
C ILE A 20 20.70 -10.83 11.26
N GLY A 21 20.56 -12.10 11.64
CA GLY A 21 19.28 -12.80 11.49
C GLY A 21 18.18 -12.30 12.44
N ILE A 22 18.55 -11.77 13.59
CA ILE A 22 17.60 -11.13 14.52
C ILE A 22 17.16 -9.79 13.94
N SER A 23 18.10 -8.99 13.42
CA SER A 23 17.80 -7.71 12.76
C SER A 23 16.87 -7.90 11.56
N SER A 24 17.11 -8.90 10.71
CA SER A 24 16.21 -9.19 9.58
C SER A 24 14.80 -9.57 10.04
N ALA A 25 14.66 -10.35 11.12
CA ALA A 25 13.36 -10.68 11.69
C ALA A 25 12.62 -9.47 12.25
N VAL A 26 13.32 -8.56 12.94
CA VAL A 26 12.74 -7.30 13.46
C VAL A 26 12.29 -6.40 12.32
N VAL A 27 13.10 -6.23 11.26
CA VAL A 27 12.72 -5.45 10.08
C VAL A 27 11.50 -6.05 9.39
N SER A 28 11.49 -7.37 9.17
CA SER A 28 10.34 -8.09 8.60
C SER A 28 9.07 -7.91 9.43
N TYR A 29 9.18 -7.90 10.77
CA TYR A 29 8.04 -7.65 11.66
C TYR A 29 7.52 -6.21 11.52
N ILE A 30 8.38 -5.20 11.55
CA ILE A 30 7.98 -3.79 11.39
C ILE A 30 7.31 -3.58 10.03
N VAL A 31 7.88 -4.16 8.97
CA VAL A 31 7.33 -4.09 7.62
C VAL A 31 5.96 -4.77 7.56
N ALA A 32 5.80 -5.95 8.16
CA ALA A 32 4.52 -6.63 8.22
C ALA A 32 3.44 -5.78 8.92
N LEU A 33 3.78 -5.02 9.97
CA LEU A 33 2.82 -4.17 10.68
C LEU A 33 2.17 -3.12 9.78
N TYR A 34 2.96 -2.30 9.07
CA TYR A 34 2.39 -1.22 8.27
C TYR A 34 1.87 -1.69 6.90
N TYR A 35 2.47 -2.71 6.28
CA TYR A 35 1.94 -3.26 5.03
C TYR A 35 0.55 -3.87 5.21
N ASN A 36 0.29 -4.47 6.38
CA ASN A 36 -1.04 -5.00 6.69
C ASN A 36 -2.10 -3.88 6.78
N THR A 37 -1.71 -2.68 7.23
CA THR A 37 -2.56 -1.48 7.18
C THR A 37 -2.91 -1.07 5.75
N ILE A 38 -1.97 -1.16 4.80
CA ILE A 38 -2.24 -0.88 3.37
C ILE A 38 -3.26 -1.88 2.81
N ILE A 39 -3.13 -3.17 3.16
CA ILE A 39 -4.10 -4.19 2.75
C ILE A 39 -5.49 -3.86 3.33
N ALA A 40 -5.57 -3.42 4.59
CA ALA A 40 -6.81 -2.97 5.20
C ALA A 40 -7.46 -1.81 4.44
N TRP A 41 -6.68 -0.81 4.00
CA TRP A 41 -7.19 0.28 3.14
C TRP A 41 -7.77 -0.26 1.84
N CYS A 42 -7.04 -1.16 1.16
CA CYS A 42 -7.52 -1.78 -0.07
C CYS A 42 -8.82 -2.58 0.16
N LEU A 43 -8.96 -3.27 1.29
CA LEU A 43 -10.18 -4.01 1.63
C LEU A 43 -11.39 -3.07 1.82
N ILE A 44 -11.19 -1.92 2.49
CA ILE A 44 -12.25 -0.90 2.64
C ILE A 44 -12.71 -0.41 1.26
N TYR A 45 -11.77 0.00 0.41
CA TYR A 45 -12.09 0.47 -0.94
C TYR A 45 -12.74 -0.63 -1.80
N LEU A 46 -12.30 -1.88 -1.67
CA LEU A 46 -12.90 -3.01 -2.38
C LEU A 46 -14.36 -3.20 -1.97
N LEU A 47 -14.68 -3.15 -0.68
CA LEU A 47 -16.05 -3.31 -0.20
C LEU A 47 -16.96 -2.17 -0.68
N HIS A 48 -16.48 -0.93 -0.62
CA HIS A 48 -17.25 0.24 -1.07
C HIS A 48 -17.33 0.37 -2.60
N SER A 49 -16.49 -0.35 -3.36
CA SER A 49 -16.57 -0.38 -4.83
C SER A 49 -17.81 -1.12 -5.35
N PHE A 50 -18.56 -1.81 -4.50
CA PHE A 50 -19.83 -2.47 -4.86
C PHE A 50 -21.04 -1.54 -4.75
N GLU A 51 -20.86 -0.30 -4.31
CA GLU A 51 -21.92 0.71 -4.21
C GLU A 51 -22.09 1.50 -5.52
N SER A 52 -23.33 1.90 -5.83
CA SER A 52 -23.68 2.73 -6.97
C SER A 52 -24.61 3.85 -6.52
N PRO A 53 -24.20 5.14 -6.56
CA PRO A 53 -22.91 5.65 -7.04
C PRO A 53 -21.73 5.32 -6.12
N LEU A 54 -20.50 5.43 -6.65
CA LEU A 54 -19.28 5.24 -5.85
C LEU A 54 -19.19 6.34 -4.77
N PRO A 55 -18.78 6.03 -3.53
CA PRO A 55 -18.76 6.99 -2.43
C PRO A 55 -17.81 8.19 -2.64
N TRP A 56 -16.82 8.04 -3.52
CA TRP A 56 -15.86 9.08 -3.89
C TRP A 56 -16.11 9.65 -5.30
N ALA A 57 -17.29 9.43 -5.88
CA ALA A 57 -17.65 10.01 -7.18
C ALA A 57 -17.95 11.52 -7.08
N ASP A 58 -18.75 11.91 -6.08
CA ASP A 58 -19.29 13.26 -5.94
C ASP A 58 -19.06 13.82 -4.53
N CYS A 59 -19.01 15.15 -4.43
CA CYS A 59 -18.91 15.81 -3.12
C CYS A 59 -20.23 15.72 -2.35
N PRO A 60 -20.19 15.33 -1.05
CA PRO A 60 -21.40 15.27 -0.24
C PRO A 60 -21.98 16.68 -0.03
N THR A 61 -23.30 16.76 0.03
CA THR A 61 -24.03 17.98 0.38
C THR A 61 -24.39 17.98 1.86
N ARG A 62 -24.20 19.11 2.54
CA ARG A 62 -24.54 19.30 3.94
C ARG A 62 -25.66 20.35 4.08
N LEU A 63 -26.53 20.14 5.07
CA LEU A 63 -27.51 21.15 5.47
C LEU A 63 -26.84 22.20 6.35
N TYR A 64 -26.85 23.45 5.88
CA TYR A 64 -26.30 24.58 6.61
C TYR A 64 -27.35 25.25 7.51
N ALA A 65 -26.89 26.07 8.46
CA ALA A 65 -27.76 26.75 9.43
C ALA A 65 -28.79 27.70 8.80
N ASN A 66 -28.56 28.11 7.54
CA ASN A 66 -29.49 28.88 6.71
C ASN A 66 -30.55 28.02 6.00
N TYR A 67 -30.66 26.72 6.35
CA TYR A 67 -31.58 25.75 5.76
C TYR A 67 -31.38 25.49 4.26
N THR A 68 -30.20 25.77 3.73
CA THR A 68 -29.84 25.42 2.34
C THR A 68 -28.96 24.17 2.32
N TYR A 69 -29.18 23.33 1.31
CA TYR A 69 -28.25 22.25 0.96
C TYR A 69 -27.18 22.82 0.04
N ASP A 70 -25.92 22.70 0.46
CA ASP A 70 -24.78 23.06 -0.38
C ASP A 70 -23.66 22.02 -0.23
N HIS A 71 -22.74 21.97 -1.19
CA HIS A 71 -21.62 21.05 -1.15
C HIS A 71 -20.65 21.39 0.00
N GLU A 72 -19.99 20.37 0.55
CA GLU A 72 -18.96 20.58 1.56
C GLU A 72 -17.78 21.39 0.96
N PRO A 73 -17.46 22.59 1.49
CA PRO A 73 -16.49 23.50 0.89
C PRO A 73 -15.09 22.89 0.84
N GLU A 74 -14.72 22.07 1.82
CA GLU A 74 -13.44 21.36 1.83
C GLU A 74 -13.33 20.35 0.67
N CYS A 75 -14.43 19.69 0.33
CA CYS A 75 -14.48 18.77 -0.81
C CYS A 75 -14.36 19.51 -2.13
N VAL A 76 -15.06 20.65 -2.27
CA VAL A 76 -15.01 21.48 -3.48
C VAL A 76 -13.63 22.12 -3.68
N ALA A 77 -12.96 22.52 -2.60
CA ALA A 77 -11.61 23.08 -2.66
C ALA A 77 -10.52 22.04 -2.97
N SER A 78 -10.80 20.75 -2.74
CA SER A 78 -9.87 19.64 -2.99
C SER A 78 -10.36 18.77 -4.16
N SER A 79 -10.90 17.59 -3.85
CA SER A 79 -11.63 16.73 -4.79
C SER A 79 -12.45 15.69 -4.01
N PRO A 80 -13.52 15.11 -4.61
CA PRO A 80 -14.29 14.03 -3.98
C PRO A 80 -13.40 12.88 -3.49
N THR A 81 -12.40 12.48 -4.28
CA THR A 81 -11.48 11.40 -3.93
C THR A 81 -10.55 11.72 -2.76
N GLN A 82 -9.99 12.93 -2.71
CA GLN A 82 -9.13 13.36 -1.61
C GLN A 82 -9.94 13.54 -0.33
N PHE A 83 -11.11 14.17 -0.42
CA PHE A 83 -12.00 14.34 0.72
C PHE A 83 -12.40 12.99 1.31
N TYR A 84 -12.81 12.05 0.45
CA TYR A 84 -13.16 10.70 0.87
C TYR A 84 -12.00 9.96 1.55
N TRP A 85 -10.78 10.10 1.04
CA TRP A 85 -9.60 9.49 1.64
C TRP A 85 -9.28 10.08 3.02
N TYR A 86 -9.14 11.40 3.12
CA TYR A 86 -8.66 12.05 4.35
C TYR A 86 -9.75 12.17 5.42
N ARG A 87 -10.99 12.51 5.04
CA ARG A 87 -12.08 12.78 5.99
C ARG A 87 -12.96 11.57 6.28
N THR A 88 -13.21 10.71 5.29
CA THR A 88 -14.11 9.56 5.46
C THR A 88 -13.33 8.28 5.80
N THR A 89 -12.30 7.95 5.02
CA THR A 89 -11.57 6.68 5.18
C THR A 89 -10.59 6.72 6.34
N LEU A 90 -9.66 7.68 6.33
CA LEU A 90 -8.64 7.81 7.37
C LEU A 90 -9.20 8.47 8.63
N GLN A 91 -10.07 9.46 8.49
CA GLN A 91 -10.48 10.35 9.58
C GLN A 91 -9.25 11.04 10.20
N CYS A 92 -8.47 11.70 9.34
CA CYS A 92 -7.18 12.25 9.71
C CYS A 92 -7.35 13.44 10.69
N SER A 93 -6.58 13.43 11.79
CA SER A 93 -6.48 14.56 12.71
C SER A 93 -5.65 15.70 12.11
N GLU A 94 -5.76 16.89 12.70
CA GLU A 94 -4.98 18.07 12.28
C GLU A 94 -3.47 17.89 12.48
N SER A 95 -3.06 17.11 13.49
CA SER A 95 -1.66 16.82 13.78
C SER A 95 -1.46 15.44 14.37
N VAL A 96 -0.22 14.93 14.29
CA VAL A 96 0.18 13.63 14.86
C VAL A 96 0.12 13.63 16.39
N ASP A 97 0.28 14.80 17.01
CA ASP A 97 0.30 14.96 18.47
C ASP A 97 -1.11 15.07 19.08
N MET A 98 -2.14 15.24 18.24
CA MET A 98 -3.53 15.44 18.66
C MET A 98 -4.44 14.37 18.05
N PRO A 99 -4.35 13.10 18.50
CA PRO A 99 -5.27 12.06 18.08
C PRO A 99 -6.68 12.41 18.57
N GLU A 100 -7.64 12.47 17.65
CA GLU A 100 -9.02 12.82 17.98
C GLU A 100 -9.83 11.57 18.39
N ASN A 101 -10.26 10.80 17.40
CA ASN A 101 -11.18 9.68 17.58
C ASN A 101 -10.58 8.38 17.07
N PHE A 102 -10.89 7.28 17.76
CA PHE A 102 -10.50 5.96 17.31
C PHE A 102 -11.37 5.49 16.15
N ASN A 103 -10.77 5.36 14.97
CA ASN A 103 -11.45 4.89 13.76
C ASN A 103 -11.69 3.37 13.82
N TYR A 104 -12.84 2.96 14.33
CA TYR A 104 -13.20 1.55 14.51
C TYR A 104 -13.40 0.81 13.17
N HIS A 105 -13.82 1.51 12.10
CA HIS A 105 -13.92 0.92 10.76
C HIS A 105 -12.54 0.46 10.26
N MET A 106 -11.52 1.31 10.45
CA MET A 106 -10.13 0.97 10.12
C MET A 106 -9.62 -0.20 10.96
N ALA A 107 -9.92 -0.20 12.26
CA ALA A 107 -9.49 -1.27 13.16
C ALA A 107 -10.09 -2.64 12.77
N ILE A 108 -11.37 -2.68 12.40
CA ILE A 108 -12.03 -3.91 11.91
C ILE A 108 -11.39 -4.37 10.60
N ALA A 109 -11.15 -3.46 9.65
CA ALA A 109 -10.49 -3.79 8.39
C ALA A 109 -9.08 -4.36 8.61
N LEU A 110 -8.33 -3.81 9.57
CA LEU A 110 -7.01 -4.31 9.96
C LEU A 110 -7.09 -5.72 10.55
N MET A 111 -8.06 -5.98 11.43
CA MET A 111 -8.29 -7.32 12.00
C MET A 111 -8.63 -8.34 10.91
N VAL A 112 -9.47 -7.97 9.94
CA VAL A 112 -9.80 -8.83 8.80
C VAL A 112 -8.55 -9.10 7.94
N SER A 113 -7.74 -8.07 7.68
CA SER A 113 -6.50 -8.22 6.91
C SER A 113 -5.50 -9.17 7.58
N TRP A 114 -5.28 -9.05 8.89
CA TRP A 114 -4.47 -10.01 9.66
C TRP A 114 -5.03 -11.42 9.64
N PHE A 115 -6.36 -11.56 9.74
CA PHE A 115 -7.03 -12.85 9.67
C PHE A 115 -6.84 -13.52 8.30
N LEU A 116 -6.94 -12.77 7.20
CA LEU A 116 -6.68 -13.27 5.85
C LEU A 116 -5.23 -13.73 5.68
N VAL A 117 -4.26 -12.91 6.13
CA VAL A 117 -2.84 -13.28 6.12
C VAL A 117 -2.60 -14.56 6.92
N TYR A 118 -3.22 -14.68 8.10
CA TYR A 118 -3.13 -15.89 8.93
C TYR A 118 -3.66 -17.13 8.19
N ILE A 119 -4.85 -17.06 7.57
CA ILE A 119 -5.41 -18.17 6.79
C ILE A 119 -4.46 -18.59 5.65
N CYS A 120 -3.85 -17.63 4.95
CA CYS A 120 -2.92 -17.92 3.86
C CYS A 120 -1.61 -18.61 4.33
N MET A 121 -1.25 -18.46 5.60
CA MET A 121 0.01 -18.94 6.17
C MET A 121 -0.15 -20.16 7.09
N VAL A 122 -1.33 -20.42 7.65
CA VAL A 122 -1.55 -21.42 8.71
C VAL A 122 -1.17 -22.85 8.30
N GLN A 123 -1.31 -23.20 7.02
CA GLN A 123 -0.96 -24.52 6.50
C GLN A 123 0.51 -24.61 6.03
N GLY A 124 1.32 -23.57 6.25
CA GLY A 124 2.73 -23.52 5.90
C GLY A 124 3.00 -23.53 4.40
N ILE A 125 4.28 -23.73 4.06
CA ILE A 125 4.84 -23.54 2.71
C ILE A 125 4.18 -24.44 1.65
N THR A 126 3.71 -25.63 2.01
CA THR A 126 3.10 -26.59 1.08
C THR A 126 1.73 -26.13 0.58
N SER A 127 0.95 -25.44 1.41
CA SER A 127 -0.36 -24.88 1.02
C SER A 127 -0.23 -23.45 0.50
N SER A 128 0.64 -22.62 1.09
CA SER A 128 0.91 -21.26 0.61
C SER A 128 1.35 -21.27 -0.85
N GLY A 129 2.09 -22.29 -1.31
CA GLY A 129 2.44 -22.45 -2.73
C GLY A 129 1.23 -22.48 -3.68
N LYS A 130 0.09 -23.05 -3.26
CA LYS A 130 -1.14 -23.07 -4.09
C LYS A 130 -1.78 -21.69 -4.18
N ILE A 131 -1.86 -20.99 -3.05
CA ILE A 131 -2.43 -19.64 -2.96
C ILE A 131 -1.58 -18.66 -3.77
N VAL A 132 -0.26 -18.81 -3.72
CA VAL A 132 0.70 -17.99 -4.49
C VAL A 132 0.43 -18.03 -5.99
N TYR A 133 -0.01 -19.15 -6.57
CA TYR A 133 -0.35 -19.17 -7.99
C TYR A 133 -1.49 -18.19 -8.31
N MET A 134 -2.51 -18.12 -7.46
CA MET A 134 -3.59 -17.16 -7.66
C MET A 134 -3.10 -15.72 -7.41
N THR A 135 -2.44 -15.47 -6.27
CA THR A 135 -2.06 -14.12 -5.87
C THR A 135 -0.92 -13.52 -6.69
N ALA A 136 -0.09 -14.35 -7.34
CA ALA A 136 0.95 -13.89 -8.24
C ALA A 136 0.46 -13.71 -9.69
N ILE A 137 -0.44 -14.57 -10.20
CA ILE A 137 -0.90 -14.50 -11.59
C ILE A 137 -1.98 -13.43 -11.77
N PHE A 138 -2.91 -13.30 -10.82
CA PHE A 138 -4.03 -12.37 -10.92
C PHE A 138 -3.60 -10.91 -11.16
N PRO A 139 -2.59 -10.35 -10.44
CA PRO A 139 -2.09 -9.00 -10.71
C PRO A 139 -1.64 -8.79 -12.16
N TYR A 140 -0.96 -9.77 -12.78
CA TYR A 140 -0.54 -9.64 -14.19
C TYR A 140 -1.74 -9.58 -15.14
N VAL A 141 -2.78 -10.37 -14.90
CA VAL A 141 -4.01 -10.32 -15.71
C VAL A 141 -4.67 -8.94 -15.60
N VAL A 142 -4.79 -8.40 -14.38
CA VAL A 142 -5.36 -7.07 -14.15
C VAL A 142 -4.50 -5.98 -14.80
N LEU A 143 -3.17 -6.04 -14.65
CA LEU A 143 -2.25 -5.10 -15.27
C LEU A 143 -2.35 -5.10 -16.81
N ILE A 144 -2.53 -6.26 -17.43
CA ILE A 144 -2.75 -6.34 -18.89
C ILE A 144 -4.05 -5.65 -19.28
N ILE A 145 -5.14 -5.87 -18.54
CA ILE A 145 -6.42 -5.19 -18.79
C ILE A 145 -6.27 -3.67 -18.62
N PHE A 146 -5.62 -3.23 -17.55
CA PHE A 146 -5.37 -1.81 -17.28
C PHE A 146 -4.42 -1.18 -18.30
N PHE A 147 -3.47 -1.92 -18.84
CA PHE A 147 -2.61 -1.45 -19.92
C PHE A 147 -3.44 -1.11 -21.17
N PHE A 148 -4.24 -2.05 -21.67
CA PHE A 148 -5.08 -1.81 -22.85
C PHE A 148 -6.14 -0.72 -22.60
N ARG A 149 -6.70 -0.66 -21.38
CA ARG A 149 -7.60 0.43 -21.01
C ARG A 149 -6.87 1.78 -20.97
N GLY A 150 -5.68 1.83 -20.41
CA GLY A 150 -4.89 3.06 -20.26
C GLY A 150 -4.51 3.68 -21.60
N ILE A 151 -3.99 2.88 -22.54
CA ILE A 151 -3.56 3.39 -23.85
C ILE A 151 -4.72 3.82 -24.76
N THR A 152 -5.96 3.39 -24.47
CA THR A 152 -7.16 3.78 -25.23
C THR A 152 -7.83 5.06 -24.70
N LEU A 153 -7.38 5.58 -23.56
CA LEU A 153 -7.88 6.83 -23.00
C LEU A 153 -7.28 8.06 -23.72
N LYS A 154 -8.06 9.14 -23.78
CA LYS A 154 -7.61 10.42 -24.31
C LYS A 154 -6.49 10.98 -23.41
N GLY A 155 -5.40 11.45 -24.03
CA GLY A 155 -4.24 11.99 -23.31
C GLY A 155 -3.23 10.95 -22.82
N ALA A 156 -3.39 9.67 -23.17
CA ALA A 156 -2.44 8.62 -22.75
C ALA A 156 -1.01 8.88 -23.25
N SER A 157 -0.86 9.45 -24.45
CA SER A 157 0.44 9.83 -25.03
C SER A 157 1.21 10.81 -24.16
N ASP A 158 0.52 11.72 -23.48
CA ASP A 158 1.17 12.81 -22.74
C ASP A 158 1.85 12.28 -21.48
N GLY A 159 1.19 11.34 -20.78
CA GLY A 159 1.77 10.64 -19.64
C GLY A 159 2.97 9.77 -20.03
N VAL A 160 2.90 9.08 -21.16
CA VAL A 160 4.02 8.27 -21.69
C VAL A 160 5.19 9.16 -22.08
N ALA A 161 4.93 10.27 -22.78
CA ALA A 161 5.96 11.23 -23.14
C ALA A 161 6.63 11.83 -21.89
N HIS A 162 5.85 12.17 -20.86
CA HIS A 162 6.39 12.66 -19.60
C HIS A 162 7.31 11.64 -18.91
N LEU A 163 6.92 10.36 -18.86
CA LEU A 163 7.71 9.29 -18.24
C LEU A 163 9.07 9.06 -18.95
N PHE A 164 9.08 9.16 -20.28
CA PHE A 164 10.27 8.86 -21.10
C PHE A 164 11.08 10.09 -21.52
N THR A 165 10.72 11.30 -21.08
CA THR A 165 11.54 12.49 -21.34
C THR A 165 12.62 12.61 -20.26
N PRO A 166 13.90 12.30 -20.57
CA PRO A 166 14.95 12.31 -19.57
C PRO A 166 15.37 13.74 -19.21
N ARG A 167 15.62 13.97 -17.91
CA ARG A 167 16.27 15.17 -17.37
C ARG A 167 17.69 14.80 -16.94
N TRP A 168 18.67 14.98 -17.81
CA TRP A 168 20.02 14.47 -17.58
C TRP A 168 20.71 15.14 -16.39
N GLU A 169 20.36 16.39 -16.10
CA GLU A 169 20.84 17.12 -14.93
C GLU A 169 20.52 16.42 -13.60
N THR A 170 19.43 15.65 -13.50
CA THR A 170 19.07 14.98 -12.25
C THR A 170 20.01 13.82 -11.93
N LEU A 171 20.73 13.26 -12.90
CA LEU A 171 21.69 12.18 -12.65
C LEU A 171 22.92 12.65 -11.87
N LEU A 172 23.19 13.96 -11.84
CA LEU A 172 24.26 14.56 -11.05
C LEU A 172 23.90 14.64 -9.56
N ASP A 173 22.62 14.53 -9.22
CA ASP A 173 22.15 14.55 -7.84
C ASP A 173 22.40 13.18 -7.18
N PRO A 174 23.23 13.10 -6.11
CA PRO A 174 23.46 11.84 -5.42
C PRO A 174 22.20 11.24 -4.78
N VAL A 175 21.17 12.05 -4.49
CA VAL A 175 19.90 11.57 -3.92
C VAL A 175 19.20 10.63 -4.90
N VAL A 176 19.24 10.90 -6.20
CA VAL A 176 18.62 10.04 -7.23
C VAL A 176 19.21 8.63 -7.20
N TRP A 177 20.52 8.50 -6.98
CA TRP A 177 21.18 7.20 -6.88
C TRP A 177 20.89 6.49 -5.56
N LEU A 178 20.80 7.23 -4.46
CA LEU A 178 20.40 6.69 -3.16
C LEU A 178 18.98 6.12 -3.23
N GLU A 179 18.03 6.85 -3.83
CA GLU A 179 16.66 6.41 -4.01
C GLU A 179 16.57 5.19 -4.93
N ALA A 180 17.27 5.22 -6.08
CA ALA A 180 17.31 4.08 -7.01
C ALA A 180 17.90 2.82 -6.35
N GLY A 181 18.98 2.95 -5.58
CA GLY A 181 19.58 1.86 -4.81
C GLY A 181 18.61 1.30 -3.77
N THR A 182 17.97 2.18 -3.00
CA THR A 182 16.96 1.82 -2.00
C THR A 182 15.80 1.06 -2.64
N GLN A 183 15.30 1.53 -3.78
CA GLN A 183 14.21 0.90 -4.52
C GLN A 183 14.56 -0.53 -4.97
N ILE A 184 15.79 -0.78 -5.44
CA ILE A 184 16.23 -2.12 -5.84
C ILE A 184 16.25 -3.08 -4.64
N PHE A 185 16.76 -2.63 -3.49
CA PHE A 185 16.78 -3.45 -2.26
C PHE A 185 15.38 -3.85 -1.81
N PHE A 186 14.42 -2.91 -1.81
CA PHE A 186 13.03 -3.19 -1.46
C PHE A 186 12.32 -4.05 -2.50
N SER A 187 12.51 -3.77 -3.80
CA SER A 187 11.85 -4.52 -4.88
C SER A 187 12.30 -5.99 -4.95
N LEU A 188 13.55 -6.27 -4.60
CA LEU A 188 14.09 -7.63 -4.57
C LEU A 188 13.87 -8.32 -3.22
N GLY A 189 13.41 -7.60 -2.19
CA GLY A 189 13.22 -8.14 -0.85
C GLY A 189 14.54 -8.57 -0.18
N LEU A 190 15.63 -7.86 -0.44
CA LEU A 190 16.93 -8.17 0.17
C LEU A 190 16.93 -7.79 1.66
N ALA A 191 17.71 -8.52 2.47
CA ALA A 191 17.87 -8.33 3.91
C ALA A 191 16.67 -8.69 4.82
N PHE A 192 15.61 -9.30 4.28
CA PHE A 192 14.43 -9.73 5.05
C PHE A 192 14.53 -11.15 5.66
N GLY A 193 15.58 -11.90 5.31
CA GLY A 193 15.88 -13.23 5.88
C GLY A 193 15.84 -14.38 4.89
#